data_AF-A0A9W9JM80-F1
#
_entry.id   AF-A0A9W9JM80-F1
#
_cell.length_a   1.000
_cell.length_b   1.000
_cell.length_c   1.000
_cell.angle_alpha   90.00
_cell.angle_beta   90.00
_cell.angle_gamma   90.00
#
_symmetry.space_group_name_H-M   'P 1'
#
loop_
_entity.id
_entity.type
_entity.pdbx_description
1 polymer ?
#
loop_
_entity_poly.entity_id
_entity_poly.type
_entity_poly.pdbx_seq_one_letter_code
_entity_poly.pdbx_strand_id
1 'polypeptide(L)'
;MPDIFPQPTGNGTHKKDSDTHFFLRRFHAMKGRLPQNTTEWEECFSNGFEQFFEAEEEAQGFDEEMAALRKGIMEKVILRLLRPLETDGNEIQPCLVHRDLWDGNTSVDSKTNKPLIFDACSSYAHHEHELAP
;
A
#
# COMPACT_ATOMS: atom_id res chain seq x y z
N MET A 1 22.79 -5.43 -10.97
CA MET A 1 21.64 -5.48 -10.03
C MET A 1 21.57 -6.89 -9.47
N PRO A 2 21.19 -7.08 -8.20
CA PRO A 2 20.91 -8.40 -7.64
C PRO A 2 19.83 -9.14 -8.46
N ASP A 3 19.91 -10.46 -8.58
CA ASP A 3 19.01 -11.29 -9.42
C ASP A 3 17.52 -11.22 -9.01
N ILE A 4 17.23 -10.71 -7.81
CA ILE A 4 15.88 -10.44 -7.32
C ILE A 4 15.25 -9.18 -7.93
N PHE A 5 16.03 -8.35 -8.64
CA PHE A 5 15.51 -7.15 -9.29
C PHE A 5 14.92 -7.49 -10.67
N PRO A 6 13.63 -7.15 -10.93
CA PRO A 6 13.04 -7.28 -12.24
C PRO A 6 13.86 -6.54 -13.31
N GLN A 7 14.14 -7.20 -14.43
CA GLN A 7 14.92 -6.58 -15.49
C GLN A 7 14.16 -5.42 -16.16
N PRO A 8 14.83 -4.28 -16.45
CA PRO A 8 14.19 -3.15 -17.12
C PRO A 8 13.67 -3.53 -18.49
N THR A 9 12.46 -3.08 -18.81
CA THR A 9 11.89 -3.12 -20.17
C THR A 9 12.24 -1.85 -20.95
N GLY A 10 12.59 -0.78 -20.26
CA GLY A 10 13.20 0.42 -20.84
C GLY A 10 13.89 1.24 -19.76
N ASN A 11 14.95 1.95 -20.11
CA ASN A 11 15.54 2.98 -19.26
C ASN A 11 16.10 4.10 -20.14
N GLY A 12 16.27 5.29 -19.58
CA GLY A 12 16.84 6.41 -20.31
C GLY A 12 16.96 7.67 -19.47
N THR A 13 17.55 8.69 -20.10
CA THR A 13 17.69 10.04 -19.54
C THR A 13 16.88 10.99 -20.40
N HIS A 14 16.18 11.92 -19.78
CA HIS A 14 15.38 12.88 -20.49
C HIS A 14 16.26 13.78 -21.38
N LYS A 15 15.86 13.99 -22.63
CA LYS A 15 16.72 14.69 -23.60
C LYS A 15 16.98 16.16 -23.26
N LYS A 16 16.04 16.80 -22.56
CA LYS A 16 16.11 18.23 -22.20
C LYS A 16 16.61 18.47 -20.77
N ASP A 17 16.74 17.42 -19.98
CA ASP A 17 17.16 17.47 -18.59
C ASP A 17 17.99 16.22 -18.28
N SER A 18 19.30 16.40 -18.17
CA SER A 18 20.24 15.31 -17.97
C SER A 18 20.16 14.66 -16.59
N ASP A 19 19.53 15.34 -15.62
CA ASP A 19 19.42 14.85 -14.24
C ASP A 19 18.14 14.03 -14.01
N THR A 20 17.25 14.03 -15.00
CA THR A 20 16.01 13.24 -14.96
C THR A 20 16.18 11.92 -15.72
N HIS A 21 16.10 10.81 -14.98
CA HIS A 21 16.15 9.45 -15.53
C HIS A 21 14.81 8.75 -15.38
N PHE A 22 14.48 7.85 -16.31
CA PHE A 22 13.28 7.02 -16.21
C PHE A 22 13.64 5.53 -16.33
N PHE A 23 12.83 4.72 -15.66
CA PHE A 23 12.96 3.27 -15.63
C PHE A 23 11.59 2.64 -15.82
N LEU A 24 11.43 1.86 -16.89
CA LEU A 24 10.19 1.16 -17.25
C LEU A 24 10.37 -0.32 -17.00
N ARG A 25 9.39 -0.94 -16.33
CA ARG A 25 9.36 -2.38 -16.03
C ARG A 25 8.19 -3.05 -16.74
N ARG A 26 8.33 -4.35 -17.02
CA ARG A 26 7.23 -5.19 -17.44
C ARG A 26 6.30 -5.35 -16.25
N PHE A 27 4.99 -5.25 -16.48
CA PHE A 27 4.00 -5.59 -15.45
C PHE A 27 4.26 -7.01 -14.97
N HIS A 28 4.60 -7.14 -13.69
CA HIS A 28 4.57 -8.40 -12.98
C HIS A 28 3.24 -8.49 -12.25
N ALA A 29 2.60 -9.66 -12.30
CA ALA A 29 1.45 -9.92 -11.43
C ALA A 29 1.95 -9.90 -9.98
N MET A 30 1.68 -8.80 -9.28
CA MET A 30 1.95 -8.69 -7.86
C MET A 30 1.00 -9.65 -7.15
N LYS A 31 1.53 -10.71 -6.54
CA LYS A 31 0.82 -11.37 -5.44
C LYS A 31 0.92 -10.41 -4.27
N GLY A 32 -0.18 -9.75 -3.93
CA GLY A 32 -0.23 -8.91 -2.73
C GLY A 32 0.23 -9.75 -1.54
N ARG A 33 1.23 -9.28 -0.81
CA ARG A 33 1.63 -9.92 0.46
C ARG A 33 0.51 -9.83 1.50
N LEU A 34 -0.41 -8.89 1.30
CA LEU A 34 -1.52 -8.59 2.19
C LEU A 34 -2.86 -8.84 1.48
N PRO A 35 -3.34 -10.09 1.39
CA PRO A 35 -4.67 -10.38 0.85
C PRO A 35 -5.76 -9.82 1.76
N GLN A 36 -6.86 -9.33 1.18
CA GLN A 36 -8.08 -9.07 1.95
C GLN A 36 -8.70 -10.40 2.35
N ASN A 37 -8.76 -10.63 3.66
CA ASN A 37 -9.32 -11.86 4.22
C ASN A 37 -10.76 -11.70 4.72
N THR A 38 -11.28 -10.46 4.77
CA THR A 38 -12.59 -10.10 5.34
C THR A 38 -13.11 -8.77 4.77
N THR A 39 -14.43 -8.58 4.81
CA THR A 39 -15.11 -7.34 4.42
C THR A 39 -15.40 -6.42 5.61
N GLU A 40 -15.21 -6.89 6.85
CA GLU A 40 -15.44 -6.10 8.05
C GLU A 40 -14.26 -5.14 8.31
N TRP A 41 -14.54 -3.86 8.60
CA TRP A 41 -13.50 -2.83 8.68
C TRP A 41 -12.46 -3.07 9.78
N GLU A 42 -12.90 -3.24 11.03
CA GLU A 42 -12.00 -3.48 12.17
C GLU A 42 -11.11 -4.69 11.94
N GLU A 43 -11.70 -5.79 11.44
CA GLU A 43 -10.98 -7.03 11.18
C GLU A 43 -10.01 -6.88 10.00
N CYS A 44 -10.43 -6.23 8.91
CA CYS A 44 -9.59 -6.01 7.73
C CYS A 44 -8.35 -5.18 8.08
N PHE A 45 -8.54 -4.07 8.80
CA PHE A 45 -7.44 -3.22 9.24
C PHE A 45 -6.52 -3.94 10.21
N SER A 46 -7.08 -4.63 11.22
CA SER A 46 -6.29 -5.37 12.22
C SER A 46 -5.46 -6.46 11.57
N ASN A 47 -6.03 -7.26 10.67
CA ASN A 47 -5.31 -8.31 9.95
C ASN A 47 -4.18 -7.74 9.09
N GLY A 48 -4.40 -6.60 8.42
CA GLY A 48 -3.36 -5.94 7.64
C GLY A 48 -2.20 -5.45 8.51
N PHE A 49 -2.50 -4.88 9.68
CA PHE A 49 -1.48 -4.42 10.64
C PHE A 49 -0.70 -5.59 11.26
N GLU A 50 -1.39 -6.68 11.56
CA GLU A 50 -0.76 -7.90 12.11
C GLU A 50 0.25 -8.49 11.12
N GLN A 51 -0.14 -8.61 9.85
CA GLN A 51 0.75 -9.06 8.78
C GLN A 51 1.96 -8.13 8.57
N PHE A 52 1.80 -6.83 8.82
CA PHE A 52 2.92 -5.88 8.79
C PHE A 52 3.93 -6.18 9.89
N PHE A 53 3.47 -6.41 11.13
CA PHE A 53 4.35 -6.81 12.23
C PHE A 53 5.01 -8.16 11.99
N GLU A 54 4.28 -9.15 11.45
CA GLU A 54 4.84 -10.45 11.09
C GLU A 54 5.94 -10.33 10.05
N ALA A 55 5.73 -9.53 9.00
CA ALA A 55 6.73 -9.31 7.96
C ALA A 55 7.97 -8.58 8.48
N GLU A 56 7.80 -7.61 9.38
CA GLU A 56 8.91 -6.89 10.00
C GLU A 56 9.74 -7.80 10.91
N GLU A 57 9.08 -8.61 11.75
CA GLU A 57 9.75 -9.58 12.64
C GLU A 57 10.46 -10.68 11.83
N GLU A 58 9.87 -11.15 10.72
CA GLU A 58 10.53 -12.09 9.80
C GLU A 58 11.80 -11.49 9.19
N ALA A 59 11.79 -10.18 8.86
CA ALA A 59 12.89 -9.51 8.21
C ALA A 59 14.02 -9.09 9.16
N GLN A 60 13.69 -8.62 10.37
CA GLN A 60 14.65 -8.06 11.33
C GLN A 60 14.97 -9.01 12.50
N GLY A 61 14.14 -10.03 12.73
CA GLY A 61 14.18 -10.88 13.91
C GLY A 61 13.35 -10.32 15.06
N PHE A 62 13.22 -11.13 16.12
CA PHE A 62 12.43 -10.78 17.30
C PHE A 62 13.08 -9.66 18.12
N ASP A 63 12.24 -8.71 18.56
CA ASP A 63 12.59 -7.65 19.50
C ASP A 63 11.50 -7.49 20.57
N GLU A 64 11.90 -7.42 21.83
CA GLU A 64 10.97 -7.42 22.98
C GLU A 64 10.16 -6.12 23.06
N GLU A 65 10.76 -4.97 22.72
CA GLU A 65 10.09 -3.67 22.72
C GLU A 65 9.04 -3.61 21.61
N MET A 66 9.39 -4.12 20.41
CA MET A 66 8.46 -4.25 19.29
C MET A 66 7.29 -5.19 19.60
N ALA A 67 7.53 -6.31 20.27
CA ALA A 67 6.45 -7.21 20.69
C ALA A 67 5.49 -6.54 21.69
N ALA A 68 6.02 -5.78 22.66
CA ALA A 68 5.22 -5.01 23.60
C ALA A 68 4.41 -3.89 22.90
N LEU A 69 5.02 -3.21 21.93
CA LEU A 69 4.39 -2.19 21.11
C LEU A 69 3.27 -2.76 20.25
N ARG A 70 3.52 -3.86 19.53
CA ARG A 70 2.52 -4.61 18.73
C ARG A 70 1.30 -4.90 19.59
N LYS A 71 1.50 -5.51 20.77
CA LYS A 71 0.41 -5.82 21.70
C LYS A 71 -0.41 -4.57 22.06
N GLY A 72 0.25 -3.47 22.41
CA GLY A 72 -0.43 -2.22 22.76
C GLY A 72 -1.23 -1.63 21.60
N ILE A 73 -0.69 -1.68 20.38
CA ILE A 73 -1.35 -1.20 19.18
C ILE A 73 -2.58 -2.05 18.86
N MET A 74 -2.42 -3.37 18.81
CA MET A 74 -3.47 -4.33 18.44
C MET A 74 -4.60 -4.36 19.47
N GLU A 75 -4.30 -4.43 20.77
CA GLU A 75 -5.32 -4.60 21.81
C GLU A 75 -6.01 -3.29 22.23
N LYS A 76 -5.41 -2.13 21.93
CA LYS A 76 -5.92 -0.84 22.44
C LYS A 76 -6.05 0.22 21.36
N VAL A 77 -4.98 0.52 20.64
CA VAL A 77 -4.95 1.68 19.73
C VAL A 77 -5.93 1.47 18.57
N ILE A 78 -5.79 0.37 17.84
CA ILE A 78 -6.62 0.07 16.67
C ILE A 78 -8.10 0.06 17.09
N LEU A 79 -8.45 -0.73 18.11
CA LEU A 79 -9.84 -0.87 18.55
C LEU A 79 -10.48 0.46 18.96
N ARG A 80 -9.73 1.34 19.65
CA ARG A 80 -10.24 2.64 20.11
C ARG A 80 -10.35 3.67 19.00
N LEU A 81 -9.59 3.53 17.93
CA LEU A 81 -9.64 4.45 16.79
C LEU A 81 -10.65 4.01 15.74
N LEU A 82 -10.82 2.71 15.50
CA LEU A 82 -11.69 2.21 14.44
C LEU A 82 -13.16 2.16 14.87
N ARG A 83 -13.47 1.64 16.06
CA ARG A 83 -14.86 1.48 16.51
C ARG A 83 -15.68 2.77 16.50
N PRO A 84 -15.14 3.93 16.93
CA PRO A 84 -15.88 5.19 16.86
C PRO A 84 -16.19 5.65 15.42
N LEU A 85 -15.50 5.14 14.40
CA LEU A 85 -15.79 5.51 13.02
C LEU A 85 -17.07 4.86 12.48
N GLU A 86 -17.49 3.74 13.09
CA GLU A 86 -18.67 2.97 12.72
C GLU A 86 -19.82 3.12 13.74
N THR A 87 -19.81 4.21 14.52
CA THR A 87 -20.95 4.59 15.38
C THR A 87 -21.97 5.44 14.61
N ASP A 88 -23.15 5.65 15.20
CA ASP A 88 -24.22 6.49 14.64
C ASP A 88 -24.72 6.08 13.24
N GLY A 89 -24.62 4.78 12.93
CA GLY A 89 -25.07 4.21 11.66
C GLY A 89 -24.07 4.35 10.51
N ASN A 90 -22.84 4.82 10.80
CA ASN A 90 -21.75 4.75 9.84
C ASN A 90 -21.27 3.29 9.69
N GLU A 91 -20.91 2.93 8.47
CA GLU A 91 -20.34 1.63 8.13
C GLU A 91 -19.20 1.88 7.14
N ILE A 92 -18.04 1.27 7.40
CA ILE A 92 -16.87 1.42 6.54
C ILE A 92 -16.68 0.14 5.73
N GLN A 93 -16.73 0.29 4.41
CA GLN A 93 -16.31 -0.79 3.52
C GLN A 93 -14.80 -0.67 3.25
N PRO A 94 -13.98 -1.69 3.54
CA PRO A 94 -12.60 -1.73 3.11
C PRO A 94 -12.52 -1.72 1.57
N CYS A 95 -11.75 -0.78 1.02
CA CYS A 95 -11.55 -0.63 -0.42
C CYS A 95 -10.07 -0.81 -0.77
N LEU A 96 -9.81 -1.41 -1.93
CA LEU A 96 -8.46 -1.43 -2.48
C LEU A 96 -8.06 0.00 -2.86
N VAL A 97 -7.00 0.49 -2.23
CA VAL A 97 -6.42 1.82 -2.46
C VAL A 97 -5.02 1.69 -3.05
N HIS A 98 -4.58 2.69 -3.82
CA HIS A 98 -3.25 2.82 -4.42
C HIS A 98 -2.21 3.28 -3.39
N ARG A 99 -2.58 4.15 -2.44
CA ARG A 99 -1.77 4.68 -1.32
C ARG A 99 -0.59 5.58 -1.67
N ASP A 100 -0.20 5.62 -2.92
CA ASP A 100 0.82 6.54 -3.44
C ASP A 100 0.31 7.22 -4.72
N LEU A 101 -0.96 7.66 -4.72
CA LEU A 101 -1.57 8.28 -5.89
C LEU A 101 -1.35 9.79 -5.89
N TRP A 102 -0.55 10.25 -6.84
CA TRP A 102 -0.25 11.67 -7.07
C TRP A 102 0.13 11.88 -8.54
N ASP A 103 0.31 13.14 -8.96
CA ASP A 103 0.59 13.48 -10.36
C ASP A 103 1.81 12.73 -10.95
N GLY A 104 2.83 12.44 -10.14
CA GLY A 104 4.00 11.67 -10.57
C GLY A 104 3.73 10.19 -10.86
N ASN A 105 2.69 9.63 -10.24
CA ASN A 105 2.27 8.23 -10.38
C ASN A 105 1.01 8.06 -11.24
N THR A 106 0.61 9.11 -11.97
CA THR A 106 -0.51 9.07 -12.90
C THR A 106 -0.10 9.53 -14.30
N SER A 107 -0.81 9.01 -15.31
CA SER A 107 -0.66 9.46 -16.70
C SER A 107 -1.91 9.13 -17.49
N VAL A 108 -1.88 9.43 -18.79
CA VAL A 108 -2.95 9.14 -19.74
C VAL A 108 -2.37 8.35 -20.90
N ASP A 109 -3.00 7.23 -21.24
CA ASP A 109 -2.64 6.45 -22.41
C ASP A 109 -2.89 7.26 -23.69
N SER A 110 -1.83 7.48 -24.48
CA SER A 110 -1.89 8.36 -25.66
C SER A 110 -2.78 7.84 -26.80
N LYS A 111 -3.13 6.55 -26.81
CA LYS A 111 -3.95 5.93 -27.86
C LYS A 111 -5.42 5.86 -27.47
N THR A 112 -5.68 5.55 -26.21
CA THR A 112 -7.03 5.27 -25.69
C THR A 112 -7.60 6.41 -24.86
N ASN A 113 -6.76 7.37 -24.47
CA ASN A 113 -7.10 8.49 -23.60
C ASN A 113 -7.66 8.04 -22.23
N LYS A 114 -7.30 6.84 -21.78
CA LYS A 114 -7.68 6.29 -20.47
C LYS A 114 -6.59 6.59 -19.42
N PRO A 115 -6.96 6.70 -18.14
CA PRO A 115 -6.00 6.89 -17.06
C PRO A 115 -5.06 5.67 -16.93
N LEU A 116 -3.80 5.96 -16.62
CA LEU A 116 -2.78 5.00 -16.22
C LEU A 116 -2.31 5.38 -14.81
N ILE A 117 -2.16 4.39 -13.95
CA ILE A 117 -1.65 4.55 -12.58
C ILE A 117 -0.44 3.63 -12.40
N PHE A 118 0.58 4.10 -11.66
CA PHE A 118 1.88 3.44 -11.52
C PHE A 118 2.33 3.43 -10.06
N ASP A 119 3.23 2.49 -9.74
CA ASP A 119 3.92 2.41 -8.45
C ASP A 119 2.99 2.32 -7.22
N ALA A 120 1.94 1.51 -7.34
CA ALA A 120 0.97 1.35 -6.28
C ALA A 120 1.58 0.68 -5.04
N CYS A 121 1.42 1.31 -3.87
CA CYS A 121 1.67 0.71 -2.57
C CYS A 121 0.38 0.12 -1.98
N SER A 122 -0.30 -0.69 -2.80
CA SER A 122 -1.70 -1.03 -2.58
C SER A 122 -1.95 -1.77 -1.27
N SER A 123 -3.05 -1.40 -0.61
CA SER A 123 -3.63 -2.15 0.51
C SER A 123 -5.14 -1.95 0.53
N TYR A 124 -5.82 -2.63 1.44
CA TYR A 124 -7.21 -2.31 1.77
C TYR A 124 -7.25 -1.23 2.85
N ALA A 125 -8.05 -0.19 2.66
CA ALA A 125 -8.20 0.94 3.57
C ALA A 125 -9.58 1.60 3.44
N HIS A 126 -9.84 2.63 4.24
CA HIS A 126 -10.96 3.54 4.01
C HIS A 126 -10.78 4.25 2.66
N HIS A 127 -11.84 4.35 1.85
CA HIS A 127 -11.76 4.92 0.50
C HIS A 127 -11.26 6.38 0.48
N GLU A 128 -11.54 7.16 1.53
CA GLU A 128 -11.04 8.53 1.66
C GLU A 128 -9.51 8.62 1.78
N HIS A 129 -8.81 7.52 2.08
CA HIS A 129 -7.34 7.51 2.09
C HIS A 129 -6.77 7.92 0.71
N GLU A 130 -7.45 7.63 -0.39
CA GLU A 130 -7.00 8.01 -1.73
C GLU A 130 -7.18 9.49 -2.04
N LEU A 131 -7.98 10.19 -1.23
CA LEU A 131 -8.32 11.60 -1.42
C LEU A 131 -7.45 12.53 -0.56
N ALA A 132 -6.50 11.96 0.18
CA ALA A 132 -5.55 12.73 0.97
C ALA A 132 -4.71 13.64 0.04
N PRO A 133 -4.48 14.92 0.44
CA PRO A 133 -3.75 15.90 -0.38
C PRO A 133 -2.25 15.64 -0.46
#